data_AF-A0A7M1Q682-F1
#
_entry.id   AF-A0A7M1Q682-F1
#
_cell.length_a   1.000
_cell.length_b   1.000
_cell.length_c   1.000
_cell.angle_alpha   90.00
_cell.angle_beta   90.00
_cell.angle_gamma   90.00
#
_symmetry.space_group_name_H-M   'P 1'
#
loop_
_entity.id
_entity.type
_entity.pdbx_description
1 polymer ?
#
loop_
_entity_poly.entity_id
_entity_poly.type
_entity_poly.pdbx_seq_one_letter_code
_entity_poly.pdbx_strand_id
1 'polypeptide(L)'
;MSAQSEARASSPRDDAIRLLARREYSRAELAQRLAARAHSPEAIDACLDALAAEGLQSDARFAESFLRSRVMRGQGPLKVRAEFERRGIERSLVATTLAEAEQAGEVDWFELAAEALSRRFTHPGDSPRERARRERFLASRGFAFEQIRHALERLGAEE
;
A
#
# COMPACT_ATOMS: atom_id res chain seq x y z
N MET A 1 45.54 27.17 -10.48
CA MET A 1 44.11 27.23 -10.85
C MET A 1 43.79 26.04 -11.71
N SER A 2 42.94 25.15 -11.20
CA SER A 2 41.97 24.33 -11.94
C SER A 2 41.16 23.60 -10.87
N ALA A 3 40.17 24.31 -10.34
CA ALA A 3 39.10 23.74 -9.55
C ALA A 3 38.26 22.90 -10.51
N GLN A 4 38.43 21.58 -10.48
CA GLN A 4 37.48 20.65 -11.07
C GLN A 4 36.61 20.10 -9.95
N SER A 5 35.37 20.55 -9.99
CA SER A 5 34.20 20.14 -9.22
C SER A 5 34.16 18.63 -8.96
N GLU A 6 34.56 18.19 -7.76
CA GLU A 6 33.93 17.04 -7.12
C GLU A 6 32.46 17.41 -6.91
N ALA A 7 31.56 16.85 -7.72
CA ALA A 7 30.13 16.95 -7.44
C ALA A 7 29.93 16.45 -6.01
N ARG A 8 29.59 17.36 -5.08
CA ARG A 8 29.33 17.00 -3.68
C ARG A 8 28.39 15.81 -3.67
N ALA A 9 28.88 14.63 -3.27
CA ALA A 9 28.04 13.47 -3.08
C ALA A 9 26.87 13.89 -2.19
N SER A 10 25.63 13.71 -2.66
CA SER A 10 24.46 14.13 -1.88
C SER A 10 24.42 13.35 -0.58
N SER A 11 24.13 14.01 0.53
CA SER A 11 24.03 13.29 1.80
C SER A 11 22.82 12.33 1.79
N PRO A 12 22.80 11.29 2.64
CA PRO A 12 21.60 10.47 2.84
C PRO A 12 20.36 11.32 3.15
N ARG A 13 20.54 12.41 3.90
CA ARG A 13 19.47 13.35 4.26
C ARG A 13 18.93 14.10 3.04
N ASP A 14 19.80 14.63 2.18
CA ASP A 14 19.37 15.32 0.95
C ASP A 14 18.60 14.39 0.03
N ASP A 15 19.07 13.14 -0.11
CA ASP A 15 18.39 12.12 -0.89
C ASP A 15 17.04 11.73 -0.30
N ALA A 16 16.97 11.52 1.01
CA ALA A 16 15.74 11.18 1.72
C ALA A 16 14.70 12.32 1.65
N ILE A 17 15.11 13.56 1.85
CA ILE A 17 14.22 14.73 1.74
C ILE A 17 13.66 14.86 0.32
N ARG A 18 14.49 14.67 -0.72
CA ARG A 18 14.00 14.67 -2.11
C ARG A 18 12.98 13.58 -2.39
N LEU A 19 13.07 12.44 -1.72
CA LEU A 19 12.07 11.38 -1.79
C LEU A 19 10.80 11.80 -1.04
N LEU A 20 10.92 12.15 0.24
CA LEU A 20 9.81 12.51 1.12
C LEU A 20 9.00 13.71 0.61
N ALA A 21 9.64 14.65 -0.11
CA ALA A 21 8.94 15.76 -0.76
C ALA A 21 7.92 15.33 -1.83
N ARG A 22 7.97 14.08 -2.32
CA ARG A 22 7.06 13.56 -3.37
C ARG A 22 5.87 12.80 -2.79
N ARG A 23 6.07 12.09 -1.68
CA ARG A 23 5.07 11.29 -0.96
C ARG A 23 5.65 10.77 0.35
N GLU A 24 4.80 10.22 1.19
CA GLU A 24 5.22 9.38 2.33
C GLU A 24 5.98 8.14 1.84
N TYR A 25 7.01 7.73 2.58
CA TYR A 25 7.77 6.50 2.36
C TYR A 25 7.92 5.74 3.67
N SER A 26 7.87 4.40 3.60
CA SER A 26 8.26 3.59 4.74
C SER A 26 9.76 3.71 4.99
N ARG A 27 10.18 3.47 6.24
CA ARG A 27 11.59 3.44 6.62
C ARG A 27 12.35 2.46 5.73
N ALA A 28 11.80 1.27 5.49
CA ALA A 28 12.42 0.26 4.65
C ALA A 28 12.51 0.68 3.17
N GLU A 29 11.50 1.36 2.61
CA GLU A 29 11.58 1.89 1.24
C GLU A 29 12.67 2.96 1.11
N LEU A 30 12.84 3.82 2.12
CA LEU A 30 13.92 4.81 2.14
C LEU A 30 15.29 4.13 2.27
N ALA A 31 15.45 3.19 3.20
CA ALA A 31 16.70 2.46 3.39
C ALA A 31 17.17 1.78 2.09
N GLN A 32 16.27 1.08 1.39
CA GLN A 32 16.59 0.44 0.10
C GLN A 32 17.01 1.47 -0.96
N ARG A 33 16.33 2.62 -1.03
CA ARG A 33 16.64 3.67 -2.01
C ARG A 33 17.94 4.40 -1.73
N LEU A 34 18.28 4.59 -0.45
CA LEU A 34 19.53 5.20 -0.04
C LEU A 34 20.70 4.22 -0.23
N ALA A 35 20.50 2.93 0.05
CA ALA A 35 21.49 1.88 -0.22
C ALA A 35 21.80 1.77 -1.72
N ALA A 36 20.78 1.89 -2.58
CA ALA A 36 20.96 1.94 -4.03
C ALA A 36 21.77 3.15 -4.53
N ARG A 37 22.00 4.15 -3.66
CA ARG A 37 22.85 5.32 -3.91
C ARG A 37 24.24 5.19 -3.26
N ALA A 38 24.59 3.99 -2.80
CA ALA A 38 25.86 3.67 -2.15
C ALA A 38 26.13 4.39 -0.82
N HIS A 39 25.08 4.80 -0.10
CA HIS A 39 25.20 5.25 1.29
C HIS A 39 25.46 4.05 2.21
N SER A 40 26.31 4.23 3.24
CA SER A 40 26.60 3.14 4.18
C SER A 40 25.38 2.83 5.07
N PRO A 41 25.21 1.57 5.54
CA PRO A 41 24.11 1.20 6.44
C PRO A 41 24.02 2.09 7.68
N GLU A 42 25.16 2.42 8.30
CA GLU A 42 25.23 3.23 9.51
C GLU A 42 24.77 4.66 9.26
N ALA A 43 25.17 5.25 8.13
CA ALA A 43 24.75 6.59 7.74
C ALA A 43 23.26 6.65 7.36
N ILE A 44 22.73 5.57 6.78
CA ILE A 44 21.31 5.42 6.48
C ILE A 44 20.51 5.36 7.78
N ASP A 45 20.86 4.48 8.71
CA ASP A 45 20.12 4.30 9.96
C ASP A 45 20.12 5.58 10.80
N ALA A 46 21.28 6.22 10.98
CA ALA A 46 21.38 7.48 11.70
C ALA A 46 20.53 8.59 11.04
N CYS A 47 20.51 8.64 9.70
CA CYS A 47 19.68 9.60 8.97
C CYS A 47 18.18 9.32 9.16
N LEU A 48 17.76 8.06 9.06
CA LEU A 48 16.35 7.70 9.18
C LEU A 48 15.83 7.87 10.61
N ASP A 49 16.68 7.63 11.62
CA ASP A 49 16.36 7.92 13.03
C ASP A 49 16.14 9.42 13.25
N ALA A 50 17.03 10.26 12.72
CA ALA A 50 16.88 11.71 12.81
C ALA A 50 15.61 12.19 12.09
N LEU A 51 15.34 11.71 10.87
CA LEU A 51 14.13 12.08 10.13
C LEU A 51 12.84 11.61 10.82
N ALA A 52 12.86 10.44 11.48
CA ALA A 52 11.72 9.97 12.27
C ALA A 52 11.52 10.83 13.52
N ALA A 53 12.60 11.21 14.22
CA ALA A 53 12.55 12.10 15.38
C ALA A 53 12.06 13.52 15.02
N GLU A 54 12.43 14.02 13.83
CA GLU A 54 11.92 15.28 13.26
C GLU A 54 10.46 15.15 12.76
N GLY A 55 9.87 13.95 12.79
CA GLY A 55 8.53 13.68 12.28
C GLY A 55 8.41 13.72 10.75
N LEU A 56 9.53 13.82 10.03
CA LEU A 56 9.58 13.87 8.57
C LEU A 56 9.35 12.49 7.93
N GLN A 57 9.77 11.42 8.61
CA GLN A 57 9.45 10.04 8.24
C GLN A 57 8.45 9.45 9.24
N SER A 58 7.41 8.77 8.75
CA SER A 58 6.46 8.05 9.60
C SER A 58 5.89 6.85 8.86
N ASP A 59 6.10 5.65 9.41
CA ASP A 59 5.51 4.43 8.87
C ASP A 59 3.98 4.42 9.02
N ALA A 60 3.43 5.10 10.04
CA ALA A 60 1.99 5.25 10.22
C ALA A 60 1.36 6.11 9.11
N ARG A 61 1.90 7.32 8.85
CA ARG A 61 1.41 8.17 7.75
C ARG A 61 1.59 7.50 6.38
N PHE A 62 2.70 6.78 6.20
CA PHE A 62 2.90 5.94 5.03
C PHE A 62 1.78 4.89 4.93
N ALA A 63 1.48 4.17 6.00
CA ALA A 63 0.49 3.10 6.01
C ALA A 63 -0.91 3.62 5.66
N GLU A 64 -1.35 4.71 6.27
CA GLU A 64 -2.62 5.39 5.99
C GLU A 64 -2.72 5.82 4.51
N SER A 65 -1.72 6.58 4.04
CA SER A 65 -1.70 7.05 2.65
C SER A 65 -1.67 5.89 1.65
N PHE A 66 -0.97 4.82 1.99
CA PHE A 66 -0.84 3.65 1.14
C PHE A 66 -2.16 2.87 1.09
N LEU A 67 -2.80 2.62 2.24
CA LEU A 67 -4.11 1.97 2.34
C LEU A 67 -5.13 2.71 1.49
N ARG A 68 -5.25 4.03 1.66
CA ARG A 68 -6.16 4.87 0.86
C ARG A 68 -5.94 4.70 -0.64
N SER A 69 -4.67 4.71 -1.08
CA SER A 69 -4.31 4.47 -2.49
C SER A 69 -4.74 3.09 -3.00
N ARG A 70 -4.75 2.07 -2.14
CA ARG A 70 -5.12 0.69 -2.49
C ARG A 70 -6.63 0.50 -2.54
N VAL A 71 -7.35 1.09 -1.59
CA VAL A 71 -8.82 1.14 -1.57
C VAL A 71 -9.34 1.80 -2.85
N MET A 72 -8.79 2.96 -3.24
CA MET A 72 -9.17 3.64 -4.49
C MET A 72 -8.94 2.80 -5.77
N ARG A 73 -8.09 1.77 -5.70
CA ARG A 73 -7.81 0.83 -6.81
C ARG A 73 -8.66 -0.45 -6.74
N GLY A 74 -9.61 -0.53 -5.81
CA GLY A 74 -10.45 -1.71 -5.59
C GLY A 74 -9.63 -2.94 -5.22
N GLN A 75 -8.68 -2.78 -4.30
CA GLN A 75 -7.85 -3.86 -3.78
C GLN A 75 -8.29 -4.22 -2.36
N GLY A 76 -8.46 -5.52 -2.12
CA GLY A 76 -8.93 -6.05 -0.84
C GLY A 76 -7.84 -6.19 0.21
N PRO A 77 -8.24 -6.48 1.46
CA PRO A 77 -7.38 -6.39 2.64
C PRO A 77 -6.21 -7.39 2.61
N LEU A 78 -6.38 -8.57 1.99
CA LEU A 78 -5.31 -9.58 1.92
C LEU A 78 -4.14 -9.09 1.07
N LYS A 79 -4.43 -8.45 -0.07
CA LYS A 79 -3.41 -7.91 -0.96
C LYS A 79 -2.72 -6.70 -0.35
N VAL A 80 -3.48 -5.84 0.33
CA VAL A 80 -2.93 -4.70 1.05
C VAL A 80 -1.95 -5.15 2.14
N ARG A 81 -2.34 -6.14 2.96
CA ARG A 81 -1.48 -6.74 3.99
C ARG A 81 -0.17 -7.28 3.39
N ALA A 82 -0.25 -8.09 2.34
CA ALA A 82 0.93 -8.62 1.67
C ALA A 82 1.82 -7.51 1.05
N GLU A 83 1.23 -6.40 0.63
CA GLU A 83 1.97 -5.25 0.11
C GLU A 83 2.64 -4.41 1.19
N PHE A 84 2.07 -4.35 2.39
CA PHE A 84 2.69 -3.74 3.55
C PHE A 84 3.89 -4.55 4.06
N GLU A 85 3.73 -5.88 4.19
CA GLU A 85 4.79 -6.77 4.64
C GLU A 85 6.01 -6.70 3.71
N ARG A 86 5.79 -6.68 2.38
CA ARG A 86 6.86 -6.48 1.38
C ARG A 86 7.58 -5.13 1.49
N ARG A 87 6.96 -4.15 2.14
CA ARG A 87 7.50 -2.79 2.35
C ARG A 87 8.05 -2.58 3.75
N GLY A 88 8.19 -3.67 4.51
CA GLY A 88 8.78 -3.65 5.84
C GLY A 88 7.92 -2.97 6.91
N ILE A 89 6.61 -2.83 6.68
CA ILE A 89 5.70 -2.33 7.72
C ILE A 89 5.45 -3.43 8.73
N GLU A 90 5.59 -3.08 10.00
CA GLU A 90 5.44 -4.00 11.12
C GLU A 90 4.00 -4.54 11.19
N ARG A 91 3.84 -5.82 11.55
CA ARG A 91 2.55 -6.54 11.48
C ARG A 91 1.48 -5.92 12.38
N SER A 92 1.84 -5.45 13.57
CA SER A 92 0.91 -4.77 14.47
C SER A 92 0.44 -3.44 13.87
N LEU A 93 1.34 -2.65 13.26
CA LEU A 93 0.95 -1.42 12.57
C LEU A 93 0.00 -1.71 11.39
N VAL A 94 0.24 -2.78 10.62
CA VAL A 94 -0.68 -3.21 9.56
C VAL A 94 -2.05 -3.57 10.13
N ALA A 95 -2.09 -4.33 11.22
CA ALA A 95 -3.35 -4.73 11.85
C ALA A 95 -4.13 -3.51 12.35
N THR A 96 -3.46 -2.59 13.05
CA THR A 96 -4.05 -1.33 13.54
C THR A 96 -4.57 -0.48 12.39
N THR A 97 -3.75 -0.21 11.37
CA THR A 97 -4.14 0.64 10.23
C THR A 97 -5.39 0.11 9.51
N LEU A 98 -5.49 -1.20 9.32
CA LEU A 98 -6.66 -1.81 8.67
C LEU A 98 -7.90 -1.74 9.57
N ALA A 99 -7.75 -2.01 10.87
CA ALA A 99 -8.86 -1.98 11.82
C ALA A 99 -9.39 -0.56 12.04
N GLU A 100 -8.51 0.43 12.17
CA GLU A 100 -8.89 1.84 12.35
C GLU A 100 -9.64 2.37 11.13
N ALA A 101 -9.19 2.03 9.91
CA ALA A 101 -9.88 2.44 8.68
C ALA A 101 -11.29 1.84 8.56
N GLU A 102 -11.48 0.57 8.96
CA GLU A 102 -12.81 -0.05 9.02
C GLU A 102 -13.68 0.62 10.10
N GLN A 103 -13.15 0.83 11.30
CA GLN A 103 -13.87 1.42 12.44
C GLN A 103 -14.27 2.88 12.19
N ALA A 104 -13.41 3.63 11.50
CA ALA A 104 -13.69 5.01 11.09
C ALA A 104 -14.65 5.10 9.88
N GLY A 105 -15.02 3.98 9.27
CA GLY A 105 -15.86 3.95 8.08
C GLY A 105 -15.16 4.47 6.82
N GLU A 106 -13.83 4.54 6.81
CA GLU A 106 -13.05 4.93 5.62
C GLU A 106 -13.06 3.83 4.55
N VAL A 107 -13.29 2.58 4.96
CA VAL A 107 -13.42 1.45 4.06
C VAL A 107 -14.44 0.43 4.58
N ASP A 108 -15.35 0.04 3.70
CA ASP A 108 -16.13 -1.19 3.83
C ASP A 108 -15.63 -2.18 2.77
N TRP A 109 -15.02 -3.28 3.21
CA TRP A 109 -14.45 -4.27 2.29
C TRP A 109 -15.48 -5.08 1.52
N PHE A 110 -16.70 -5.22 2.05
CA PHE A 110 -17.79 -5.90 1.37
C PHE A 110 -18.30 -5.05 0.21
N GLU A 111 -18.58 -3.77 0.48
CA GLU A 111 -19.01 -2.82 -0.55
C GLU A 111 -17.90 -2.58 -1.57
N LEU A 112 -16.64 -2.46 -1.15
CA LEU A 112 -15.52 -2.33 -2.07
C LEU A 112 -15.38 -3.54 -3.01
N ALA A 113 -15.64 -4.75 -2.52
CA ALA A 113 -15.63 -5.97 -3.35
C ALA A 113 -16.76 -5.96 -4.37
N ALA A 114 -17.98 -5.57 -3.96
CA ALA A 114 -19.13 -5.43 -4.84
C ALA A 114 -18.88 -4.37 -5.93
N GLU A 115 -18.39 -3.19 -5.57
CA GLU A 115 -18.03 -2.14 -6.53
C GLU A 115 -16.95 -2.59 -7.50
N ALA A 116 -15.90 -3.26 -7.00
CA ALA A 116 -14.82 -3.75 -7.86
C ALA A 116 -15.34 -4.77 -8.88
N LEU A 117 -16.30 -5.61 -8.47
CA LEU A 117 -16.95 -6.59 -9.33
C LEU A 117 -17.85 -5.92 -10.37
N SER A 118 -18.77 -5.04 -9.96
CA SER A 118 -19.76 -4.40 -10.84
C SER A 118 -19.11 -3.51 -11.90
N ARG A 119 -18.00 -2.83 -11.56
CA ARG A 119 -17.19 -2.08 -12.54
C ARG A 119 -16.62 -2.95 -13.67
N ARG A 120 -16.47 -4.25 -13.45
CA ARG A 120 -15.88 -5.18 -14.44
C ARG A 120 -16.92 -6.11 -15.08
N PHE A 121 -17.98 -6.45 -14.36
CA PHE A 121 -19.00 -7.40 -14.78
C PHE A 121 -20.38 -6.84 -14.46
N THR A 122 -21.23 -6.72 -15.47
CA THR A 122 -22.58 -6.15 -15.35
C THR A 122 -23.66 -7.20 -15.08
N HIS A 123 -23.32 -8.49 -15.12
CA HIS A 123 -24.24 -9.60 -14.90
C HIS A 123 -23.60 -10.66 -13.99
N PRO A 124 -24.37 -11.39 -13.19
CA PRO A 124 -23.88 -12.44 -12.29
C PRO A 124 -23.20 -13.60 -13.04
N GLY A 125 -23.62 -13.84 -14.29
CA GLY A 125 -23.11 -14.90 -15.15
C GLY A 125 -23.84 -16.22 -14.89
N ASP A 126 -24.26 -16.87 -15.97
CA ASP A 126 -25.28 -17.93 -15.90
C ASP A 126 -24.67 -19.33 -15.84
N SER A 127 -23.32 -19.40 -15.83
CA SER A 127 -22.58 -20.66 -15.85
C SER A 127 -21.57 -20.79 -14.70
N PRO A 128 -21.28 -22.01 -14.23
CA PRO A 128 -20.22 -22.25 -13.24
C PRO A 128 -18.86 -21.69 -13.67
N ARG A 129 -18.56 -21.71 -14.98
CA ARG A 129 -17.32 -21.16 -15.54
C ARG A 129 -17.22 -19.65 -15.35
N GLU A 130 -18.33 -18.96 -15.54
CA GLU A 130 -18.45 -17.52 -15.39
C GLU A 130 -18.39 -17.07 -13.93
N ARG A 131 -19.04 -17.81 -13.03
CA ARG A 131 -18.92 -17.60 -11.59
C ARG A 131 -17.47 -17.74 -11.14
N ALA A 132 -16.80 -18.82 -11.53
CA ALA A 132 -15.39 -19.05 -11.20
C ALA A 132 -14.45 -17.96 -11.77
N ARG A 133 -14.78 -17.35 -12.92
CA ARG A 133 -14.03 -16.21 -13.47
C ARG A 133 -14.14 -14.97 -12.58
N ARG A 134 -15.32 -14.69 -12.02
CA ARG A 134 -15.59 -13.56 -11.12
C ARG A 134 -14.92 -13.76 -9.76
N GLU A 135 -14.99 -14.97 -9.20
CA GLU A 135 -14.27 -15.36 -7.98
C GLU A 135 -12.76 -15.15 -8.14
N ARG A 136 -12.15 -15.65 -9.22
CA ARG A 136 -10.71 -15.46 -9.50
C ARG A 136 -10.34 -14.00 -9.65
N PHE A 137 -11.21 -13.19 -10.27
CA PHE A 137 -10.98 -11.76 -10.40
C PHE A 137 -10.88 -11.09 -9.01
N LEU A 138 -11.84 -11.31 -8.12
CA LEU A 138 -11.82 -10.73 -6.77
C LEU A 138 -10.70 -11.31 -5.90
N ALA A 139 -10.42 -12.61 -6.00
CA ALA A 139 -9.28 -13.22 -5.32
C ALA A 139 -7.95 -12.59 -5.76
N SER A 140 -7.76 -12.32 -7.06
CA SER A 140 -6.55 -11.63 -7.58
C SER A 140 -6.42 -10.17 -7.10
N ARG A 141 -7.53 -9.58 -6.65
CA ARG A 141 -7.59 -8.26 -6.00
C ARG A 141 -7.39 -8.33 -4.50
N GLY A 142 -7.37 -9.52 -3.91
CA GLY A 142 -7.08 -9.73 -2.49
C GLY A 142 -8.28 -9.63 -1.56
N PHE A 143 -9.49 -9.87 -2.06
CA PHE A 143 -10.67 -10.00 -1.22
C PHE A 143 -10.71 -11.38 -0.56
N ALA A 144 -11.19 -11.42 0.68
CA ALA A 144 -11.42 -12.64 1.44
C ALA A 144 -12.67 -13.37 0.92
N PHE A 145 -12.77 -14.66 1.24
CA PHE A 145 -13.85 -15.52 0.77
C PHE A 145 -15.25 -14.94 1.03
N GLU A 146 -15.52 -14.44 2.24
CA GLU A 146 -16.82 -13.86 2.59
C GLU A 146 -17.15 -12.60 1.78
N GLN A 147 -16.16 -11.75 1.51
CA GLN A 147 -16.32 -10.54 0.70
C GLN A 147 -16.60 -10.91 -0.77
N ILE A 148 -15.93 -11.94 -1.28
CA ILE A 148 -16.17 -12.48 -2.62
C ILE A 148 -17.58 -13.02 -2.73
N ARG A 149 -18.01 -13.84 -1.76
CA ARG A 149 -19.35 -14.43 -1.73
C ARG A 149 -20.43 -13.34 -1.71
N HIS A 150 -20.29 -12.36 -0.83
CA HIS A 150 -21.20 -11.22 -0.74
C HIS A 150 -21.30 -10.45 -2.07
N ALA A 151 -20.17 -10.12 -2.70
CA ALA A 151 -20.17 -9.39 -3.96
C ALA A 151 -20.88 -10.15 -5.09
N LEU A 152 -20.75 -11.47 -5.14
CA LEU A 152 -21.44 -12.32 -6.12
C LEU A 152 -22.95 -12.40 -5.87
N GLU A 153 -23.35 -12.55 -4.61
CA GLU A 153 -24.77 -12.55 -4.21
C GLU A 153 -25.43 -11.22 -4.55
N ARG A 154 -24.76 -10.10 -4.25
CA ARG A 154 -25.27 -8.76 -4.56
C ARG A 154 -25.45 -8.52 -6.05
N LEU A 155 -24.48 -8.93 -6.88
CA LEU A 155 -24.59 -8.77 -8.34
C LEU A 155 -25.74 -9.60 -8.95
N GLY A 156 -26.12 -10.72 -8.32
CA GLY A 156 -27.27 -11.53 -8.75
C GLY A 156 -28.62 -11.06 -8.19
N ALA A 157 -28.62 -10.17 -7.19
CA ALA A 157 -29.84 -9.62 -6.60
C ALA A 157 -30.29 -8.30 -7.23
N GLU A 158 -29.45 -7.68 -8.08
CA GLU A 158 -29.77 -6.47 -8.84
C GLU A 158 -30.49 -6.80 -10.19
N GLU A 159 -31.00 -8.03 -10.35
CA GLU A 159 -31.91 -8.49 -11.42
C GLU A 159 -33.39 -8.36 -11.01
#